data_AF-A0A137NRA9-F1
#
_entry.id   AF-A0A137NRA9-F1
#
_cell.length_a   1.000
_cell.length_b   1.000
_cell.length_c   1.000
_cell.angle_alpha   90.00
_cell.angle_beta   90.00
_cell.angle_gamma   90.00
#
_symmetry.space_group_name_H-M   'P 1'
#
loop_
_entity.id
_entity.type
_entity.pdbx_description
1 polymer ?
#
loop_
_entity_poly.entity_id
_entity_poly.type
_entity_poly.pdbx_seq_one_letter_code
_entity_poly.pdbx_strand_id
1 'polypeptide(L)'
;MSSKPPTLYHIHGGAWALLHSCAYNHIFRDLTEASSSQIMSIEYRLAPQVPVLSQLEDVFAGYFYLTAPESDRGSGNKTSQIVVGGESAGAHFSSSLIHILRNANKPSPAGAYLISPAVDLTFSQPSFFVNSERDYL
;
A
#
# COMPACT_ATOMS: atom_id res chain seq x y z
N MET A 1 17.78 -21.74 -11.17
CA MET A 1 16.62 -20.89 -11.48
C MET A 1 16.83 -19.58 -10.76
N SER A 2 16.87 -18.44 -11.46
CA SER A 2 17.07 -17.14 -10.82
C SER A 2 15.86 -16.82 -9.93
N SER A 3 16.07 -16.47 -8.66
CA SER A 3 14.99 -16.10 -7.74
C SER A 3 14.41 -14.75 -8.14
N LYS A 4 13.07 -14.62 -8.21
CA LYS A 4 12.40 -13.32 -8.41
C LYS A 4 12.87 -12.30 -7.35
N PRO A 5 13.13 -11.03 -7.72
CA PRO A 5 13.48 -10.00 -6.76
C PRO A 5 12.30 -9.77 -5.80
N PRO A 6 12.56 -9.27 -4.57
CA PRO A 6 11.50 -8.81 -3.68
C PRO A 6 10.59 -7.80 -4.38
N THR A 7 9.29 -7.82 -4.06
CA THR A 7 8.31 -6.88 -4.60
C THR A 7 7.83 -5.96 -3.50
N LEU A 8 7.98 -4.66 -3.70
CA LEU A 8 7.29 -3.65 -2.91
C LEU A 8 5.91 -3.43 -3.54
N TYR A 9 4.87 -3.84 -2.81
CA TYR A 9 3.49 -3.56 -3.19
C TYR A 9 3.12 -2.17 -2.65
N HIS A 10 3.16 -1.17 -3.52
CA HIS A 10 2.94 0.23 -3.16
C HIS A 10 1.48 0.64 -3.38
N ILE A 11 0.93 1.36 -2.40
CA ILE A 11 -0.40 1.96 -2.46
C ILE A 11 -0.22 3.46 -2.27
N HIS A 12 -0.56 4.23 -3.29
CA HIS A 12 -0.35 5.68 -3.29
C HIS A 12 -1.26 6.38 -2.27
N GLY A 13 -0.82 7.55 -1.77
CA GLY A 13 -1.67 8.42 -0.95
C GLY A 13 -2.53 9.35 -1.79
N GLY A 14 -2.95 10.48 -1.21
CA GLY A 14 -3.85 11.44 -1.87
C GLY A 14 -5.29 11.40 -1.34
N ALA A 15 -5.45 11.25 -0.02
CA ALA A 15 -6.74 11.40 0.67
C ALA A 15 -7.89 10.60 0.03
N TRP A 16 -7.63 9.39 -0.48
CA TRP A 16 -8.60 8.49 -1.11
C TRP A 16 -9.27 9.01 -2.40
N ALA A 17 -8.90 10.20 -2.85
CA ALA A 17 -9.62 10.94 -3.89
C ALA A 17 -8.70 11.59 -4.94
N LEU A 18 -7.40 11.67 -4.66
CA LEU A 18 -6.41 12.41 -5.43
C LEU A 18 -5.20 11.53 -5.77
N LEU A 19 -4.37 12.08 -6.66
CA LEU A 19 -3.11 11.49 -7.11
C LEU A 19 -3.30 10.16 -7.86
N HIS A 20 -2.17 9.55 -8.20
CA HIS A 20 -2.01 8.30 -8.93
C HIS A 20 -0.56 7.84 -8.72
N SER A 21 -0.21 6.61 -9.07
CA SER A 21 1.10 6.00 -8.79
C SER A 21 2.27 6.81 -9.37
N CYS A 22 2.12 7.41 -10.55
CA CYS A 22 3.21 8.17 -11.18
C CYS A 22 3.67 9.38 -10.35
N ALA A 23 2.84 9.90 -9.45
CA ALA A 23 3.23 10.97 -8.53
C ALA A 23 4.39 10.57 -7.61
N TYR A 24 4.61 9.25 -7.43
CA TYR A 24 5.60 8.67 -6.52
C TYR A 24 6.82 8.09 -7.26
N ASN A 25 6.96 8.30 -8.57
CA ASN A 25 8.06 7.74 -9.37
C ASN A 25 9.46 8.07 -8.83
N HIS A 26 9.64 9.25 -8.23
CA HIS A 26 10.91 9.66 -7.63
C HIS A 26 11.24 8.80 -6.39
N ILE A 27 10.27 8.58 -5.50
CA ILE A 27 10.40 7.68 -4.35
C ILE A 27 10.65 6.24 -4.82
N PHE A 28 10.00 5.81 -5.90
CA PHE A 28 10.15 4.46 -6.44
C PHE A 28 11.57 4.16 -6.91
N ARG A 29 12.22 5.12 -7.57
CA ARG A 29 13.61 4.97 -7.97
C ARG A 29 14.50 4.76 -6.74
N ASP A 30 14.39 5.64 -5.75
CA ASP A 30 15.27 5.62 -4.58
C ASP A 30 15.04 4.34 -3.74
N LEU A 31 13.78 3.88 -3.63
CA LEU A 31 13.45 2.61 -2.96
C LEU A 31 13.98 1.38 -3.70
N THR A 32 13.81 1.30 -5.02
CA THR A 32 14.28 0.13 -5.80
C THR A 32 15.80 0.05 -5.81
N GLU A 33 16.49 1.19 -5.91
CA GLU A 33 17.95 1.26 -5.81
C GLU A 33 18.46 0.81 -4.44
N ALA A 34 17.87 1.30 -3.35
CA ALA A 34 18.31 0.97 -1.99
C ALA A 34 18.00 -0.48 -1.58
N SER A 35 16.95 -1.10 -2.13
CA SER A 35 16.46 -2.41 -1.68
C SER A 35 16.65 -3.55 -2.69
N SER A 36 17.15 -3.26 -3.89
CA SER A 36 17.26 -4.25 -4.99
C SER A 36 15.93 -4.99 -5.25
N SER A 37 14.82 -4.28 -5.07
CA SER A 37 13.47 -4.77 -5.25
C SER A 37 12.86 -4.24 -6.54
N GLN A 38 11.74 -4.82 -6.95
CA GLN A 38 10.83 -4.24 -7.93
C GLN A 38 9.64 -3.59 -7.22
N ILE A 39 9.00 -2.60 -7.85
CA ILE A 39 7.79 -1.98 -7.34
C ILE A 39 6.60 -2.40 -8.20
N MET A 40 5.52 -2.81 -7.56
CA MET A 40 4.19 -2.89 -8.14
C MET A 40 3.33 -1.87 -7.40
N SER A 41 2.96 -0.79 -8.09
CA SER A 41 2.06 0.23 -7.55
C SER A 41 0.66 0.03 -8.11
N ILE A 42 -0.34 -0.01 -7.25
CA ILE A 42 -1.75 -0.19 -7.65
C ILE A 42 -2.41 1.15 -7.94
N GLU A 43 -3.16 1.23 -9.05
CA GLU A 43 -4.15 2.27 -9.30
C GLU A 43 -5.49 1.79 -8.75
N TYR A 44 -5.83 2.21 -7.52
CA TYR A 44 -7.12 1.88 -6.92
C TYR A 44 -8.16 2.95 -7.32
N ARG A 45 -9.44 2.56 -7.40
CA ARG A 45 -10.53 3.48 -7.73
C ARG A 45 -10.64 4.58 -6.66
N LEU A 46 -10.97 5.81 -7.07
CA LEU A 46 -10.96 6.97 -6.18
C LEU A 46 -12.36 7.40 -5.74
N ALA A 47 -12.42 8.12 -4.63
CA ALA A 47 -13.60 8.85 -4.20
C ALA A 47 -13.73 10.15 -5.02
N PRO A 48 -14.96 10.66 -5.24
CA PRO A 48 -16.24 10.10 -4.77
C PRO A 48 -16.84 9.02 -5.69
N GLN A 49 -16.14 8.59 -6.76
CA GLN A 49 -16.70 7.66 -7.75
C GLN A 49 -17.02 6.30 -7.15
N VAL A 50 -16.23 5.85 -6.16
CA VAL A 50 -16.52 4.64 -5.38
C VAL A 50 -16.33 4.87 -3.88
N PRO A 51 -17.05 4.12 -3.02
CA PRO A 51 -16.83 4.17 -1.57
C PRO A 51 -15.50 3.53 -1.18
N VAL A 52 -15.00 3.86 0.01
CA VAL A 52 -13.71 3.40 0.55
C VAL A 52 -13.55 1.86 0.55
N LEU A 53 -14.64 1.12 0.76
CA LEU A 53 -14.60 -0.35 0.72
C LEU A 53 -14.25 -0.88 -0.67
N SER A 54 -14.76 -0.26 -1.74
CA SER A 54 -14.42 -0.64 -3.12
C SER A 54 -12.97 -0.30 -3.47
N GLN A 55 -12.42 0.77 -2.89
CA GLN A 55 -10.99 1.09 -3.04
C GLN A 55 -10.13 0.01 -2.39
N LEU A 56 -10.53 -0.44 -1.19
CA LEU A 56 -9.85 -1.49 -0.47
C LEU A 56 -9.93 -2.84 -1.20
N GLU A 57 -11.06 -3.15 -1.86
CA GLU A 57 -11.17 -4.32 -2.75
C GLU A 57 -10.11 -4.31 -3.86
N ASP A 58 -9.83 -3.16 -4.48
CA ASP A 58 -8.80 -3.04 -5.52
C ASP A 58 -7.40 -3.30 -4.96
N VAL A 59 -7.15 -2.82 -3.74
CA VAL A 59 -5.92 -3.11 -2.99
C VAL A 59 -5.78 -4.62 -2.72
N PHE A 60 -6.86 -5.28 -2.31
CA PHE A 60 -6.84 -6.74 -2.17
C PHE A 60 -6.61 -7.44 -3.51
N ALA A 61 -7.25 -6.99 -4.57
CA ALA A 61 -7.10 -7.56 -5.90
C ALA A 61 -5.64 -7.47 -6.38
N GLY A 62 -4.98 -6.33 -6.18
CA GLY A 62 -3.56 -6.16 -6.49
C GLY A 62 -2.65 -7.09 -5.68
N TYR A 63 -2.88 -7.21 -4.37
CA TYR A 63 -2.12 -8.13 -3.52
C TYR A 63 -2.34 -9.60 -3.92
N PHE A 64 -3.58 -10.00 -4.15
CA PHE A 64 -3.88 -11.38 -4.53
C PHE A 64 -3.37 -11.71 -5.92
N TYR A 65 -3.38 -10.77 -6.87
CA TYR A 65 -2.70 -10.92 -8.14
C TYR A 65 -1.20 -11.22 -7.96
N LEU A 66 -0.51 -10.53 -7.04
CA LEU A 66 0.90 -10.80 -6.78
C LEU A 66 1.14 -12.22 -6.26
N THR A 67 0.28 -12.69 -5.36
CA THR A 67 0.45 -14.00 -4.71
C THR A 67 -0.14 -15.19 -5.49
N ALA A 68 -1.06 -14.93 -6.42
CA ALA A 68 -1.68 -15.96 -7.24
C ALA A 68 -0.64 -16.61 -8.15
N PRO A 69 -0.72 -17.93 -8.39
CA PRO A 69 0.24 -18.62 -9.24
C PRO A 69 0.16 -18.12 -10.68
N GLU A 70 1.27 -18.20 -11.41
CA GLU A 70 1.31 -17.81 -12.83
C GLU A 70 0.33 -18.62 -13.70
N SER A 71 0.04 -19.86 -13.31
CA SER A 71 -0.98 -20.70 -13.95
C SER A 71 -2.40 -20.14 -13.85
N ASP A 72 -2.66 -19.27 -12.88
CA ASP A 72 -3.92 -18.55 -12.68
C ASP A 72 -3.78 -17.06 -13.04
N ARG A 73 -2.88 -16.75 -13.98
CA ARG A 73 -2.59 -15.39 -14.47
C ARG A 73 -2.07 -14.42 -13.39
N GLY A 74 -1.64 -14.92 -12.24
CA GLY A 74 -0.99 -14.11 -11.20
C GLY A 74 0.51 -13.92 -11.41
N SER A 75 1.16 -13.18 -10.52
CA SER A 75 2.61 -12.97 -10.56
C SER A 75 3.41 -14.09 -9.90
N GLY A 76 2.80 -14.97 -9.11
CA GLY A 76 3.47 -16.11 -8.47
C GLY A 76 4.52 -15.72 -7.42
N ASN A 77 4.44 -14.53 -6.83
CA ASN A 77 5.32 -14.12 -5.75
C ASN A 77 4.98 -14.88 -4.46
N LYS A 78 6.01 -15.33 -3.74
CA LYS A 78 5.82 -15.80 -2.37
C LYS A 78 5.51 -14.61 -1.46
N THR A 79 4.63 -14.77 -0.47
CA THR A 79 4.32 -13.67 0.48
C THR A 79 5.56 -13.19 1.24
N SER A 80 6.52 -14.09 1.51
CA SER A 80 7.83 -13.78 2.10
C SER A 80 8.76 -12.96 1.20
N GLN A 81 8.36 -12.66 -0.04
CA GLN A 81 9.07 -11.76 -0.96
C GLN A 81 8.32 -10.45 -1.18
N ILE A 82 7.17 -10.24 -0.53
CA ILE A 82 6.34 -9.05 -0.72
C ILE A 82 6.45 -8.17 0.52
N VAL A 83 6.78 -6.89 0.34
CA VAL A 83 6.65 -5.86 1.37
C VAL A 83 5.51 -4.93 0.96
N VAL A 84 4.52 -4.75 1.82
CA VAL A 84 3.37 -3.88 1.55
C VAL A 84 3.65 -2.49 2.09
N GLY A 85 3.35 -1.43 1.35
CA GLY A 85 3.49 -0.10 1.91
C GLY A 85 2.83 1.00 1.11
N GLY A 86 2.85 2.19 1.69
CA GLY A 86 2.15 3.34 1.13
C GLY A 86 2.38 4.60 1.95
N GLU A 87 1.75 5.67 1.49
CA GLU A 87 1.80 7.00 2.08
C GLU A 87 0.38 7.48 2.43
N SER A 88 0.22 8.15 3.58
CA SER A 88 -1.05 8.76 4.01
C SER A 88 -2.26 7.81 3.87
N ALA A 89 -3.17 8.08 2.93
CA ALA A 89 -4.33 7.25 2.60
C ALA A 89 -3.95 5.84 2.10
N GLY A 90 -2.86 5.70 1.36
CA GLY A 90 -2.34 4.40 0.93
C GLY A 90 -1.66 3.63 2.06
N ALA A 91 -1.07 4.33 3.03
CA ALA A 91 -0.56 3.69 4.24
C ALA A 91 -1.70 3.20 5.16
N HIS A 92 -2.84 3.91 5.19
CA HIS A 92 -4.08 3.39 5.76
C HIS A 92 -4.45 2.06 5.10
N PHE A 93 -4.58 2.01 3.78
CA PHE A 93 -4.89 0.75 3.09
C PHE A 93 -3.86 -0.36 3.29
N SER A 94 -2.57 -0.02 3.31
CA SER A 94 -1.48 -0.96 3.62
C SER A 94 -1.69 -1.62 4.98
N SER A 95 -1.98 -0.82 6.00
CA SER A 95 -2.23 -1.32 7.35
C SER A 95 -3.50 -2.16 7.44
N SER A 96 -4.58 -1.74 6.76
CA SER A 96 -5.85 -2.47 6.69
C SER A 96 -5.73 -3.82 6.01
N LEU A 97 -5.01 -3.89 4.88
CA LEU A 97 -4.69 -5.13 4.16
C LEU A 97 -4.00 -6.13 5.10
N ILE A 98 -2.92 -5.71 5.77
CA ILE A 98 -2.16 -6.57 6.69
C ILE A 98 -3.04 -7.05 7.86
N HIS A 99 -3.83 -6.14 8.44
CA HIS A 99 -4.72 -6.46 9.56
C HIS A 99 -5.76 -7.52 9.17
N ILE A 100 -6.38 -7.37 8.00
CA ILE A 100 -7.40 -8.30 7.49
C ILE A 100 -6.77 -9.64 7.11
N LEU A 101 -5.60 -9.66 6.45
CA LEU A 101 -4.88 -10.91 6.15
C LEU A 101 -4.58 -11.71 7.41
N ARG A 102 -4.11 -11.02 8.47
CA ARG A 102 -3.86 -11.62 9.77
C ARG A 102 -5.13 -12.20 10.37
N ASN A 103 -6.23 -11.44 10.42
CA ASN A 103 -7.49 -11.90 10.99
C ASN A 103 -8.12 -13.06 10.19
N ALA A 104 -7.83 -13.14 8.89
CA ALA A 104 -8.25 -14.23 8.01
C ALA A 104 -7.30 -15.45 8.02
N ASN A 105 -6.31 -15.49 8.92
CA ASN A 105 -5.28 -16.53 8.99
C ASN A 105 -4.54 -16.78 7.65
N LYS A 106 -4.35 -15.73 6.85
CA LYS A 106 -3.56 -15.78 5.62
C LYS A 106 -2.07 -15.56 5.90
N PRO A 107 -1.16 -16.10 5.06
CA PRO A 107 0.26 -15.83 5.21
C PRO A 107 0.55 -14.33 5.16
N SER A 108 1.35 -13.85 6.10
CA SER A 108 1.75 -12.45 6.16
C SER A 108 2.74 -12.10 5.04
N PRO A 109 2.74 -10.84 4.56
CA PRO A 109 3.84 -10.33 3.76
C PRO A 109 5.14 -10.31 4.59
N ALA A 110 6.28 -10.17 3.91
CA ALA A 110 7.61 -10.11 4.51
C ALA A 110 7.79 -8.93 5.48
N GLY A 111 7.04 -7.85 5.27
CA GLY A 111 7.07 -6.67 6.12
C GLY A 111 6.18 -5.56 5.58
N ALA A 112 6.28 -4.39 6.20
CA ALA A 112 5.57 -3.20 5.75
C ALA A 112 6.35 -1.90 5.98
N TYR A 113 6.10 -0.90 5.14
CA TYR A 113 6.52 0.49 5.35
C TYR A 113 5.31 1.42 5.26
N LEU A 114 5.16 2.30 6.25
CA LEU A 114 4.01 3.19 6.37
C LEU A 114 4.51 4.63 6.52
N ILE A 115 4.27 5.47 5.51
CA ILE A 115 4.70 6.86 5.51
C ILE A 115 3.51 7.73 5.95
N SER A 116 3.64 8.42 7.09
CA SER A 116 2.63 9.34 7.65
C SER A 116 1.19 8.79 7.60
N PRO A 117 0.90 7.62 8.19
CA PRO A 117 -0.31 6.88 7.90
C PRO A 117 -1.58 7.50 8.49
N ALA A 118 -2.63 7.61 7.66
CA ALA A 118 -3.94 8.15 8.05
C ALA A 118 -4.81 7.08 8.74
N VAL A 119 -4.49 6.73 9.99
CA VAL A 119 -5.11 5.60 10.72
C VAL A 119 -6.23 5.98 11.69
N ASP A 120 -6.43 7.28 11.94
CA ASP A 120 -7.52 7.80 12.78
C ASP A 120 -8.32 8.85 12.00
N LEU A 121 -9.49 8.45 11.49
CA LEU A 121 -10.38 9.33 10.74
C LEU A 121 -11.26 10.23 11.64
N THR A 122 -11.16 10.08 12.97
CA THR A 122 -11.85 10.96 13.92
C THR A 122 -11.09 12.26 14.15
N PHE A 123 -9.82 12.33 13.72
CA PHE A 123 -8.92 13.46 13.93
C PHE A 123 -8.82 13.88 15.41
N SER A 124 -8.97 12.91 16.33
CA SER A 124 -9.09 13.20 17.76
C SER A 124 -7.76 13.24 18.50
N GLN A 125 -6.66 12.80 17.87
CA GLN A 125 -5.36 12.77 18.52
C GLN A 125 -4.83 14.18 18.81
N PRO A 126 -4.14 14.39 19.96
CA PRO A 126 -3.61 15.69 20.33
C PRO A 126 -2.70 16.33 19.27
N SER A 127 -1.99 15.53 18.47
CA SER A 127 -1.11 16.03 17.40
C SER A 127 -1.85 16.88 16.36
N PHE A 128 -3.13 16.60 16.07
CA PHE A 128 -3.94 17.42 15.16
C PHE A 128 -4.11 18.86 15.64
N PHE A 129 -4.10 19.08 16.96
CA PHE A 129 -4.25 20.42 17.55
C PHE A 129 -2.90 21.05 17.84
N VAL A 130 -2.00 20.31 18.50
CA VAL A 130 -0.69 20.80 18.94
C VAL A 130 0.20 21.19 17.76
N ASN A 131 0.12 20.47 16.65
CA ASN A 131 0.92 20.77 15.46
C ASN A 131 0.20 21.67 14.46
N SER A 132 -1.02 22.14 14.73
CA SER A 132 -1.82 22.90 13.76
C SER A 132 -1.13 24.15 13.18
N GLU A 133 -0.22 24.77 13.93
CA GLU A 133 0.57 25.93 13.46
C GLU A 133 1.79 25.55 12.59
N ARG A 134 2.19 24.28 12.59
CA ARG A 134 3.41 23.76 11.95
C ARG A 134 3.13 22.77 10.82
N ASP A 135 2.07 21.99 10.96
CA ASP A 135 1.62 21.04 9.96
C ASP A 135 0.98 21.82 8.82
N TYR A 136 1.62 21.75 7.66
CA TYR A 136 1.02 22.23 6.41
C TYR A 136 0.05 21.14 5.93
N LEU A 137 -1.26 21.42 6.00
CA LEU A 137 -2.28 20.73 5.22
C LEU A 137 -2.77 21.63 4.08
#